data_AF-A0A4Q0R0F6-F1
#
_entry.id   AF-A0A4Q0R0F6-F1
#
_cell.length_a   1.000
_cell.length_b   1.000
_cell.length_c   1.000
_cell.angle_alpha   90.00
_cell.angle_beta   90.00
_cell.angle_gamma   90.00
#
_symmetry.space_group_name_H-M   'P 1'
#
loop_
_entity.id
_entity.type
_entity.pdbx_description
1 polymer ?
#
loop_
_entity_poly.entity_id
_entity_poly.type
_entity_poly.pdbx_seq_one_letter_code
_entity_poly.pdbx_strand_id
1 'polypeptide(L)' 'MRRRSEPHTFEQRLEAQRLRLEHEMAKLPDGRQRDCVVARLEQLQTAAEMYDFLMLRQETPTPR' A
#
# COMPACT_ATOMS: atom_id res chain seq x y z
N MET A 1 21.53 16.56 -18.01
CA MET A 1 20.21 15.90 -18.18
C MET A 1 19.68 15.51 -16.80
N ARG A 2 18.65 16.18 -16.27
CA ARG A 2 18.07 15.82 -14.96
C ARG A 2 17.29 14.52 -15.13
N ARG A 3 17.78 13.42 -14.53
CA ARG A 3 17.00 12.19 -14.38
C ARG A 3 15.82 12.52 -13.48
N ARG A 4 14.64 12.77 -14.05
CA ARG A 4 13.40 12.75 -13.27
C ARG A 4 13.09 11.28 -13.05
N SER A 5 13.21 10.82 -11.80
CA SER A 5 12.67 9.52 -11.41
C SER A 5 11.21 9.47 -11.84
N GLU A 6 10.77 8.37 -12.43
CA GLU A 6 9.35 8.20 -12.75
C GLU A 6 8.49 8.45 -11.50
N PRO A 7 7.29 9.03 -11.65
CA PRO A 7 6.39 9.19 -10.52
C PRO A 7 6.11 7.82 -9.92
N HIS A 8 6.26 7.68 -8.60
CA HIS A 8 5.96 6.41 -7.94
C HIS A 8 4.50 6.03 -8.22
N THR A 9 4.29 4.80 -8.69
CA THR A 9 2.96 4.20 -8.86
C THR A 9 2.27 4.05 -7.50
N PHE A 10 0.95 3.86 -7.51
CA PHE A 10 0.19 3.66 -6.28
C PHE A 10 0.71 2.45 -5.49
N GLU A 11 0.95 1.33 -6.18
CA GLU A 11 1.53 0.11 -5.61
C GLU A 11 2.90 0.35 -4.97
N GLN A 12 3.80 1.07 -5.66
CA GLN A 12 5.13 1.41 -5.14
C GLN A 12 5.05 2.26 -3.87
N ARG A 13 4.08 3.17 -3.76
CA ARG A 13 3.86 3.95 -2.55
C ARG A 13 3.30 3.09 -1.42
N LEU A 14 2.40 2.17 -1.75
CA LEU A 14 1.79 1.26 -0.80
C LEU A 14 2.86 0.32 -0.19
N GLU A 15 3.72 -0.25 -1.04
CA GLU A 15 4.82 -1.11 -0.62
C GLU A 15 5.84 -0.35 0.25
N ALA A 16 6.24 0.85 -0.18
CA ALA A 16 7.14 1.69 0.61
C ALA A 16 6.55 2.05 1.99
N GLN A 17 5.23 2.27 2.08
CA GLN A 17 4.57 2.53 3.36
C GLN A 17 4.47 1.27 4.22
N ARG A 18 4.18 0.11 3.62
CA ARG A 18 4.16 -1.19 4.30
C ARG A 18 5.51 -1.50 4.93
N LEU A 19 6.60 -1.39 4.17
CA LEU A 19 7.96 -1.63 4.66
C LEU A 19 8.33 -0.69 5.83
N ARG A 20 7.90 0.57 5.79
CA ARG A 20 8.11 1.51 6.90
C ARG A 20 7.41 1.05 8.17
N LEU A 21 6.13 0.66 8.06
CA LEU A 21 5.35 0.19 9.21
C LEU A 21 5.87 -1.14 9.76
N GLU A 22 6.30 -2.06 8.90
CA GLU A 22 6.93 -3.32 9.33
C GLU A 22 8.24 -3.05 10.10
N HIS A 23 9.05 -2.10 9.64
CA HIS A 23 10.28 -1.70 10.34
C HIS A 23 10.00 -0.96 11.65
N GLU A 24 8.96 -0.14 11.72
CA GLU A 24 8.50 0.47 12.98
C GLU A 24 8.02 -0.59 13.96
N MET A 25 7.24 -1.57 13.49
CA MET A 25 6.74 -2.68 14.29
C MET A 25 7.88 -3.52 14.88
N ALA A 26 8.96 -3.75 14.14
CA ALA A 26 10.13 -4.46 14.63
C ALA A 26 10.85 -3.76 15.79
N LYS A 27 10.68 -2.43 15.93
CA LYS A 27 11.28 -1.62 16.99
C LYS A 27 10.36 -1.39 18.19
N LEU A 28 9.07 -1.64 18.03
CA LEU A 28 8.07 -1.39 19.06
C LEU A 28 7.93 -2.60 19.99
N PRO A 29 7.89 -2.37 21.31
CA PRO A 29 7.50 -3.42 22.26
C PRO A 29 6.03 -3.79 22.05
N ASP A 30 5.68 -5.00 22.47
CA ASP A 30 4.30 -5.47 22.41
C ASP A 30 3.37 -4.56 23.24
N GLY A 31 2.19 -4.30 22.69
CA GLY A 31 1.17 -3.43 23.29
C GLY A 31 0.52 -2.49 22.29
N ARG A 32 -0.24 -1.51 22.81
CA ARG A 32 -1.15 -0.67 22.00
C ARG A 32 -0.49 0.01 20.80
N GLN A 33 0.79 0.39 20.91
CA GLN A 33 1.50 1.01 19.79
C GLN A 33 1.72 0.04 18.63
N ARG A 34 2.08 -1.21 18.94
CA ARG A 34 2.20 -2.29 17.96
C ARG A 34 0.84 -2.62 17.35
N ASP A 35 -0.21 -2.68 18.16
CA ASP A 35 -1.59 -2.94 17.69
C ASP A 35 -2.08 -1.87 16.71
N CYS A 36 -1.76 -0.59 16.97
CA CYS A 36 -2.07 0.50 16.05
C CYS A 36 -1.35 0.35 14.70
N VAL A 37 -0.09 -0.09 14.71
CA VAL A 37 0.68 -0.33 13.48
C VAL A 37 0.11 -1.51 12.70
N VAL A 38 -0.30 -2.59 13.39
CA VAL A 38 -0.98 -3.74 12.77
C VAL A 38 -2.29 -3.31 12.12
N ALA A 39 -3.15 -2.56 12.82
CA ALA A 39 -4.39 -2.05 12.24
C ALA A 39 -4.14 -1.16 11.00
N ARG A 40 -3.03 -0.42 10.99
CA ARG A 40 -2.64 0.40 9.84
C ARG A 40 -2.16 -0.43 8.66
N LEU A 41 -1.48 -1.55 8.91
CA LEU A 41 -1.09 -2.52 7.88
C LEU A 41 -2.32 -3.20 7.26
N GLU A 42 -3.32 -3.55 8.06
CA GLU A 42 -4.59 -4.10 7.57
C GLU A 42 -5.30 -3.11 6.63
N GLN A 43 -5.36 -1.83 7.01
CA GLN A 43 -5.93 -0.78 6.14
C GLN A 43 -5.21 -0.65 4.80
N LEU A 44 -3.87 -0.79 4.78
CA LEU A 44 -3.10 -0.77 3.54
C LEU A 44 -3.40 -1.99 2.66
N GLN A 45 -3.55 -3.16 3.28
CA GLN A 45 -3.93 -4.38 2.57
C GLN A 45 -5.32 -4.24 1.94
N THR A 46 -6.31 -3.73 2.68
CA THR A 46 -7.64 -3.43 2.11
C THR A 46 -7.57 -2.43 0.96
N ALA A 47 -6.73 -1.40 1.06
CA ALA A 47 -6.57 -0.43 -0.02
C ALA A 47 -5.95 -1.05 -1.28
N ALA A 48 -5.04 -2.01 -1.15
CA ALA A 48 -4.50 -2.78 -2.26
C ALA A 48 -5.60 -3.59 -2.97
N GLU A 49 -6.38 -4.34 -2.20
CA GLU A 49 -7.47 -5.16 -2.72
C GLU A 49 -8.53 -4.32 -3.44
N MET A 50 -8.85 -3.14 -2.90
CA MET A 50 -9.74 -2.19 -3.57
C MET A 50 -9.15 -1.67 -4.88
N TYR A 51 -7.85 -1.37 -4.91
CA TYR A 51 -7.18 -0.93 -6.13
C TYR A 51 -7.20 -2.02 -7.19
N ASP A 52 -6.88 -3.25 -6.83
CA ASP A 52 -6.91 -4.41 -7.73
C ASP A 52 -8.31 -4.63 -8.28
N PHE A 53 -9.33 -4.60 -7.42
CA PHE A 53 -10.73 -4.71 -7.83
C PHE A 53 -11.14 -3.61 -8.84
N LEU A 54 -10.73 -2.37 -8.58
CA LEU A 54 -11.03 -1.25 -9.46
C LEU A 54 -10.28 -1.32 -10.79
N MET A 55 -9.03 -1.78 -10.80
CA MET A 55 -8.25 -1.96 -12.03
C MET A 55 -8.77 -3.13 -12.87
N LEU A 56 -9.12 -4.26 -12.27
CA LEU A 56 -9.74 -5.40 -12.95
C LEU A 56 -11.05 -5.02 -13.66
N ARG A 57 -11.83 -4.10 -13.08
CA ARG A 57 -13.07 -3.59 -13.70
C ARG A 57 -12.81 -2.70 -14.91
N GLN A 58 -11.65 -2.06 -15.01
CA GLN A 58 -11.31 -1.18 -16.14
C GLN A 58 -10.87 -1.99 -17.38
N GLU A 59 -10.55 -3.27 -17.21
CA GLU A 59 -10.18 -4.18 -18.29
C GLU A 59 -11.37 -4.81 -19.03
N THR A 60 -12.62 -4.64 -18.56
CA THR A 60 -13.77 -5.06 -19.37
C THR A 60 -13.98 -4.07 -20.51
N PRO A 61 -13.68 -4.42 -21.78
CA PRO A 61 -14.02 -3.54 -22.88
C PRO A 61 -15.55 -3.49 -22.97
N THR A 62 -16.12 -2.30 -22.83
CA THR A 62 -17.52 -2.05 -23.18
C THR A 62 -17.70 -2.51 -24.65
N PRO A 63 -18.52 -3.54 -24.94
CA PRO A 63 -18.89 -3.81 -26.32
C PRO A 63 -19.76 -2.63 -26.78
N ARG A 64 -19.24 -1.89 -27.75
CA ARG A 64 -19.94 -0.78 -28.40
C ARG A 64 -20.97 -1.33 -29.38
#